data_AF-A0A7I9XRV8-F1
#
_entry.id   AF-A0A7I9XRV8-F1
#
_cell.length_a   1.000
_cell.length_b   1.000
_cell.length_c   1.000
_cell.angle_alpha   90.00
_cell.angle_beta   90.00
_cell.angle_gamma   90.00
#
_symmetry.space_group_name_H-M   'P 1'
#
loop_
_entity.id
_entity.type
_entity.pdbx_description
1 polymer ?
#
loop_
_entity_poly.entity_id
_entity_poly.type
_entity_poly.pdbx_seq_one_letter_code
_entity_poly.pdbx_strand_id
1 'polypeptide(L)' 'MRRLLTDLADSWLRRLFPIDADTSSYVRRVAAPDASKVLRAAAIQLTEWAQHRDCPAPFYCRSLARRLTDIADQPESS' A
#
# COMPACT_ATOMS: atom_id res chain seq x y z
N MET A 1 -28.26 7.30 -9.32
CA MET A 1 -26.97 7.39 -10.07
C MET A 1 -25.70 7.19 -9.22
N ARG A 2 -25.71 7.23 -7.87
CA ARG A 2 -24.49 7.00 -7.06
C ARG A 2 -24.03 5.54 -6.94
N ARG A 3 -24.95 4.56 -6.99
CA ARG A 3 -24.63 3.12 -6.79
C ARG A 3 -23.81 2.51 -7.92
N LEU A 4 -24.04 2.92 -9.17
CA LEU A 4 -23.36 2.36 -10.36
C LEU A 4 -21.85 2.68 -10.41
N LEU A 5 -21.43 3.83 -9.87
CA LEU A 5 -20.02 4.22 -9.82
C LEU A 5 -19.23 3.42 -8.77
N THR A 6 -19.90 3.03 -7.69
CA THR A 6 -19.29 2.23 -6.62
C THR A 6 -19.06 0.80 -7.09
N ASP A 7 -20.01 0.20 -7.83
CA ASP A 7 -19.87 -1.14 -8.40
C ASP A 7 -18.72 -1.24 -9.41
N LEU A 8 -18.51 -0.20 -10.23
CA LEU A 8 -17.38 -0.17 -11.16
C LEU A 8 -16.05 -0.08 -10.41
N ALA A 9 -15.93 0.81 -9.44
CA ALA A 9 -14.71 0.92 -8.63
C ALA A 9 -14.39 -0.39 -7.90
N ASP A 10 -15.41 -1.07 -7.35
CA ASP A 10 -15.25 -2.37 -6.66
C ASP A 10 -14.80 -3.47 -7.64
N SER A 11 -15.38 -3.50 -8.85
CA SER A 11 -15.02 -4.45 -9.90
C SER A 11 -13.58 -4.25 -10.42
N TRP A 12 -13.16 -2.99 -10.56
CA TRP A 12 -11.79 -2.66 -10.97
C TRP A 12 -10.76 -3.01 -9.89
N LEU A 13 -11.06 -2.73 -8.62
CA LEU A 13 -10.19 -3.09 -7.50
C LEU A 13 -10.02 -4.62 -7.39
N ARG A 14 -11.08 -5.40 -7.56
CA ARG A 14 -11.00 -6.87 -7.57
C ARG A 14 -10.22 -7.45 -8.76
N ARG A 15 -10.22 -6.76 -9.90
CA ARG A 15 -9.41 -7.15 -11.08
C ARG A 15 -7.93 -6.81 -10.92
N LEU A 16 -7.61 -5.67 -10.32
CA LEU A 16 -6.23 -5.21 -10.14
C LEU A 16 -5.54 -5.92 -8.98
N PHE A 17 -6.31 -6.39 -8.00
CA PHE A 17 -5.81 -7.12 -6.83
C PHE A 17 -6.60 -8.43 -6.68
N PRO A 18 -6.25 -9.50 -7.41
CA PRO A 18 -6.77 -10.82 -7.11
C PRO A 18 -6.20 -11.25 -5.75
N ILE A 19 -6.94 -10.97 -4.67
CA ILE A 19 -6.64 -11.50 -3.35
C ILE A 19 -7.21 -12.91 -3.31
N ASP A 20 -6.48 -13.85 -3.91
CA ASP A 20 -6.77 -15.26 -3.69
C ASP A 20 -6.54 -15.57 -2.21
N ALA A 21 -7.37 -16.45 -1.62
CA ALA A 21 -7.30 -16.82 -0.21
C ALA A 21 -5.92 -17.38 0.21
N ASP A 22 -5.13 -17.86 -0.77
CA ASP A 22 -3.76 -18.33 -0.58
C ASP A 22 -2.76 -17.17 -0.36
N THR A 23 -3.09 -15.95 -0.82
CA THR A 23 -2.30 -14.73 -0.60
C THR A 23 -2.29 -14.34 0.87
N SER A 24 -3.31 -14.68 1.66
CA SER A 24 -3.31 -14.44 3.11
C SER A 24 -2.23 -15.26 3.83
N SER A 25 -2.01 -16.50 3.39
CA SER A 25 -0.94 -17.38 3.87
C SER A 25 0.44 -16.87 3.41
N TYR A 26 0.54 -16.44 2.15
CA TYR A 26 1.79 -15.90 1.59
C TYR A 26 2.20 -14.56 2.24
N VAL A 27 1.26 -13.61 2.41
CA VAL A 27 1.49 -12.34 3.10
C VAL A 27 1.88 -12.56 4.56
N ARG A 28 1.31 -13.58 5.23
CA ARG A 28 1.68 -13.96 6.60
C ARG A 28 3.05 -14.67 6.68
N ARG A 29 3.50 -15.36 5.63
CA ARG A 29 4.86 -15.96 5.54
C ARG A 29 5.94 -14.96 5.09
N VAL A 30 5.57 -13.95 4.31
CA VAL A 30 6.42 -12.82 3.88
C VAL A 30 6.36 -11.65 4.87
N ALA A 31 5.65 -11.80 5.99
CA ALA A 31 5.99 -11.14 7.25
C ALA A 31 7.32 -11.71 7.78
N ALA A 32 8.32 -11.61 6.91
CA ALA A 32 9.70 -11.98 7.08
C ALA A 32 10.42 -10.78 7.72
N PRO A 33 11.60 -10.98 8.32
CA PRO A 33 12.46 -9.92 8.87
C PRO A 33 12.79 -8.75 7.91
N ASP A 34 12.38 -8.83 6.64
CA ASP A 34 12.52 -7.78 5.63
C ASP A 34 11.27 -6.92 5.45
N ALA A 35 10.17 -7.16 6.17
CA ALA A 35 8.94 -6.38 6.07
C ALA A 35 9.21 -4.88 6.29
N SER A 36 9.97 -4.51 7.33
CA SER A 36 10.36 -3.11 7.56
C SER A 36 11.18 -2.52 6.43
N LYS A 37 12.05 -3.30 5.77
CA LYS A 37 12.82 -2.81 4.61
C LYS A 37 11.93 -2.57 3.40
N VAL A 38 10.98 -3.46 3.14
CA VAL A 38 9.99 -3.31 2.05
C VAL A 38 9.09 -2.10 2.30
N LEU A 39 8.61 -1.91 3.53
CA LEU A 39 7.80 -0.76 3.90
C LEU A 39 8.57 0.56 3.75
N ARG A 40 9.85 0.60 4.16
CA ARG A 40 10.73 1.76 3.94
C ARG A 40 10.96 2.03 2.45
N ALA A 41 11.23 1.00 1.65
CA ALA A 41 11.41 1.15 0.20
C ALA A 41 10.14 1.70 -0.47
N ALA A 42 8.97 1.18 -0.10
CA ALA A 42 7.68 1.68 -0.57
C ALA A 42 7.44 3.14 -0.15
N ALA A 43 7.78 3.51 1.09
CA ALA A 43 7.68 4.88 1.57
C ALA A 43 8.57 5.86 0.76
N ILE A 44 9.80 5.45 0.42
CA ILE A 44 10.72 6.22 -0.42
C ILE A 44 10.10 6.43 -1.81
N GLN A 45 9.68 5.35 -2.48
CA GLN A 45 9.09 5.46 -3.82
C GLN A 45 7.83 6.34 -3.85
N LEU A 46 6.97 6.25 -2.83
CA LEU A 46 5.79 7.11 -2.72
C LEU A 46 6.17 8.58 -2.51
N THR A 47 7.23 8.85 -1.76
CA THR A 47 7.73 10.21 -1.52
C THR A 47 8.32 10.82 -2.79
N GLU A 48 9.09 10.04 -3.55
CA GLU A 48 9.63 10.44 -4.86
C GLU A 48 8.50 10.66 -5.87
N TRP A 49 7.56 9.73 -5.95
CA TRP A 49 6.40 9.86 -6.84
C TRP A 49 5.56 11.09 -6.51
N ALA A 50 5.40 11.43 -5.24
CA ALA A 50 4.66 12.64 -4.83
C ALA A 50 5.29 13.96 -5.27
N GLN A 51 6.55 13.95 -5.71
CA GLN A 51 7.24 15.12 -6.29
C GLN A 51 7.10 15.18 -7.82
N HIS A 52 6.70 14.08 -8.45
CA HIS A 52 6.51 14.02 -9.89
C HIS A 52 5.29 14.86 -10.30
N ARG A 53 5.43 15.63 -11.39
CA ARG A 53 4.36 16.50 -11.91
C ARG A 53 3.07 15.76 -12.24
N ASP A 54 3.19 14.48 -12.59
CA ASP A 54 2.11 13.60 -13.05
C ASP A 54 1.49 12.79 -11.91
N CYS A 55 1.86 13.08 -10.65
CA CYS A 55 1.27 12.42 -9.50
C CYS A 55 -0.20 12.88 -9.32
N PRO A 56 -1.19 11.98 -9.41
CA PRO A 56 -2.60 12.37 -9.31
C PRO A 56 -3.01 12.73 -7.87
N ALA A 57 -2.26 12.27 -6.86
CA ALA A 57 -2.62 12.41 -5.46
C ALA A 57 -1.38 12.61 -4.54
N PRO A 58 -0.63 13.71 -4.71
CA PRO A 58 0.65 13.91 -4.01
C PRO A 58 0.50 13.97 -2.48
N PHE A 59 -0.62 14.50 -1.98
CA PHE A 59 -0.91 14.52 -0.54
C PHE A 59 -1.16 13.11 0.02
N TYR A 60 -1.86 12.26 -0.73
CA TYR A 60 -2.10 10.88 -0.33
C TYR A 60 -0.80 10.08 -0.32
N CYS A 61 0.02 10.20 -1.37
CA CYS A 61 1.32 9.53 -1.45
C CYS A 61 2.23 9.90 -0.28
N ARG A 62 2.32 11.19 0.09
CA ARG A 62 3.08 11.63 1.27
C ARG A 62 2.51 11.09 2.59
N SER A 63 1.18 11.12 2.74
CA SER A 63 0.52 10.61 3.95
C SER A 63 0.72 9.11 4.12
N LEU A 64 0.61 8.35 3.03
CA LEU A 64 0.84 6.92 3.03
C LEU A 64 2.31 6.60 3.32
N ALA A 65 3.25 7.28 2.66
CA ALA A 65 4.68 7.11 2.91
C ALA A 65 5.01 7.30 4.41
N ARG A 66 4.48 8.35 5.04
CA ARG A 66 4.66 8.58 6.48
C ARG A 66 4.15 7.41 7.32
N ARG A 67 2.94 6.93 7.06
CA ARG A 67 2.36 5.77 7.78
C ARG A 67 3.20 4.51 7.62
N LEU A 68 3.73 4.27 6.42
CA LEU A 68 4.57 3.10 6.16
C LEU A 68 5.91 3.17 6.92
N THR A 69 6.53 4.35 6.96
CA THR A 69 7.72 4.60 7.80
C THR A 69 7.40 4.38 9.27
N ASP A 70 6.30 4.96 9.77
CA ASP A 70 5.88 4.81 11.17
C ASP A 70 5.70 3.33 11.55
N ILE A 71 5.10 2.52 10.67
CA ILE A 71 4.95 1.06 10.88
C ILE A 71 6.31 0.34 10.82
N ALA A 72 7.16 0.68 9.85
CA ALA A 72 8.46 0.04 9.67
C ALA A 72 9.43 0.29 10.84
N ASP A 73 9.23 1.41 11.56
CA ASP A 73 10.05 1.83 12.69
C ASP A 73 9.48 1.37 14.05
N GLN A 74 8.29 0.75 14.08
CA GLN A 74 7.79 0.15 15.32
C GLN A 74 8.73 -0.99 15.75
N PRO A 75 9.23 -0.98 16.99
CA PRO A 75 9.97 -2.11 17.52
C PRO A 75 9.01 -3.31 17.55
N GLU A 76 9.42 -4.41 16.94
CA GLU A 76 8.69 -5.68 17.01
C GLU A 76 8.44 -5.97 18.48
N SER A 77 7.19 -5.79 18.91
CA SER A 77 6.83 -5.87 20.33
C SER A 77 7.05 -7.32 20.75
N SER A 78 8.19 -7.55 21.41
CA SER A 78 8.58 -8.82 22.02
C SER A 78 7.83 -9.06 23.32
#